data_AF-A0A0F3RM96-F1
#
_entry.id   AF-A0A0F3RM96-F1
#
_cell.length_a   1.000
_cell.length_b   1.000
_cell.length_c   1.000
_cell.angle_alpha   90.00
_cell.angle_beta   90.00
_cell.angle_gamma   90.00
#
_symmetry.space_group_name_H-M   'P 1'
#
loop_
_entity.id
_entity.type
_entity.pdbx_description
1 polymer ?
#
loop_
_entity_poly.entity_id
_entity_poly.type
_entity_poly.pdbx_seq_one_letter_code
_entity_poly.pdbx_strand_id
1 'polypeptide(L)'
;MSLQQACIKGNIIASAGISNLRNYSSFPGEKIIIAADNDSKNSITNNTVIKAAKTLEMKGAITCIVKPPENGDFNNLLQSCGDQSIRDIIEPEITKLTKAVETTKLTQTENNSIEKQNDITNVKELYNKSSSLYYFKQEEEAKVETIVANKFLENHTGIYSAKIFNNSNLRANMVFDEETQKSWPALTIFVKNEAGEITGAKILTLNSKTCNKADIPEKSVGTISGSFAEIAQQNSKYSPVTIITKDIETALTIRQAGVEGKILCAIEAENLQNYNPGQKKRSF
;
A
#
# COMPACT_ATOMS: atom_id res chain seq x y z
N MET A 1 16.53 -23.08 11.66
CA MET A 1 16.49 -24.47 11.18
C MET A 1 15.56 -25.33 12.04
N SER A 2 15.67 -25.31 13.36
CA SER A 2 14.81 -26.09 14.26
C SER A 2 13.30 -25.89 14.07
N LEU A 3 12.83 -24.64 13.95
CA LEU A 3 11.42 -24.32 13.72
C LEU A 3 10.87 -24.91 12.41
N GLN A 4 11.69 -24.93 11.35
CA GLN A 4 11.31 -25.51 10.07
C GLN A 4 11.24 -27.03 10.13
N GLN A 5 12.19 -27.66 10.85
CA GLN A 5 12.18 -29.11 11.09
C GLN A 5 10.96 -29.53 11.92
N ALA A 6 10.53 -28.70 12.86
CA ALA A 6 9.29 -28.90 13.60
C ALA A 6 8.01 -28.64 12.78
N CYS A 7 8.13 -28.43 11.47
CA CYS A 7 7.00 -28.21 10.55
C CYS A 7 6.11 -27.02 10.95
N ILE A 8 6.65 -26.02 11.64
CA ILE A 8 5.93 -24.78 11.95
C ILE A 8 5.61 -24.08 10.62
N LYS A 9 4.33 -23.89 10.34
CA LYS A 9 3.86 -23.26 9.10
C LYS A 9 3.93 -21.74 9.22
N GLY A 10 4.66 -21.09 8.32
CA GLY A 10 4.78 -19.64 8.24
C GLY A 10 6.06 -19.19 7.53
N ASN A 11 6.20 -17.86 7.36
CA ASN A 11 7.44 -17.27 6.87
C ASN A 11 8.45 -17.21 8.03
N ILE A 12 9.40 -18.14 8.06
CA ILE A 12 10.45 -18.21 9.07
C ILE A 12 11.64 -17.39 8.58
N ILE A 13 11.90 -16.26 9.23
CA ILE A 13 12.99 -15.34 8.90
C ILE A 13 13.97 -15.29 10.08
N ALA A 14 15.26 -15.48 9.81
CA ALA A 14 16.32 -15.30 10.80
C ALA A 14 17.07 -13.99 10.52
N SER A 15 17.22 -13.14 11.53
CA SER A 15 18.04 -11.94 11.42
C SER A 15 19.49 -12.23 11.82
N ALA A 16 20.46 -11.67 11.10
CA ALA A 16 21.88 -11.72 11.46
C ALA A 16 22.20 -10.77 12.63
N GLY A 17 21.42 -10.83 13.71
CA GLY A 17 21.50 -9.96 14.89
C GLY A 17 20.15 -9.38 15.31
N ILE A 18 19.92 -9.26 16.62
CA ILE A 18 18.64 -8.78 17.21
C ILE A 18 18.38 -7.31 16.83
N SER A 19 19.42 -6.50 16.65
CA SER A 19 19.31 -5.10 16.19
C SER A 19 18.62 -4.97 14.83
N ASN A 20 18.77 -5.96 13.96
CA ASN A 20 18.21 -5.95 12.61
C ASN A 20 16.70 -6.18 12.59
N LEU A 21 16.10 -6.70 13.67
CA LEU A 21 14.65 -6.91 13.76
C LEU A 21 13.87 -5.59 13.60
N ARG A 22 14.45 -4.45 13.99
CA ARG A 22 13.81 -3.12 13.82
C ARG A 22 13.74 -2.67 12.37
N ASN A 23 14.61 -3.20 11.52
CA ASN A 23 14.66 -2.89 10.09
C ASN A 23 13.63 -3.69 9.28
N TYR A 24 12.97 -4.69 9.90
CA TYR A 24 11.87 -5.38 9.26
C TYR A 24 10.72 -4.40 9.01
N SER A 25 10.25 -4.38 7.76
CA SER A 25 9.14 -3.55 7.31
C SER A 25 7.85 -4.36 7.42
N SER A 26 7.22 -4.29 8.58
CA SER A 26 5.93 -4.93 8.82
C SER A 26 4.77 -4.13 8.24
N PHE A 27 3.67 -4.80 7.92
CA PHE A 27 2.41 -4.16 7.52
C PHE A 27 1.37 -4.14 8.66
N PRO A 28 0.41 -3.20 8.66
CA PRO A 28 -0.64 -3.16 9.68
C PRO A 28 -1.44 -4.46 9.75
N GLY A 29 -1.56 -5.04 10.95
CA GLY A 29 -2.25 -6.31 11.20
C GLY A 29 -1.41 -7.57 10.93
N GLU A 30 -0.14 -7.45 10.53
CA GLU A 30 0.77 -8.58 10.40
C GLU A 30 1.00 -9.25 11.76
N LYS A 31 0.89 -10.59 11.80
CA LYS A 31 1.13 -11.37 13.03
C LYS A 31 2.57 -11.86 13.04
N ILE A 32 3.33 -11.42 14.03
CA ILE A 32 4.76 -11.72 14.12
C ILE A 32 5.05 -12.46 15.43
N ILE A 33 5.63 -13.64 15.33
CA ILE A 33 6.19 -14.36 16.47
C ILE A 33 7.71 -14.15 16.48
N ILE A 34 8.23 -13.53 17.53
CA ILE A 34 9.65 -13.35 17.76
C ILE A 34 10.13 -14.50 18.64
N ALA A 35 10.70 -15.53 18.00
CA ALA A 35 11.36 -16.62 18.70
C ALA A 35 12.74 -16.15 19.18
N ALA A 36 12.92 -16.03 20.49
CA ALA A 36 14.13 -15.54 21.13
C ALA A 36 14.74 -16.58 22.08
N ASP A 37 16.03 -16.44 22.35
CA ASP A 37 16.75 -17.29 23.28
C ASP A 37 16.28 -17.02 24.73
N ASN A 38 16.26 -18.07 25.54
CA ASN A 38 16.00 -17.95 26.98
C ASN A 38 17.32 -17.88 27.74
N ASP A 39 18.06 -16.78 27.57
CA ASP A 39 19.27 -16.55 28.36
C ASP A 39 18.90 -15.94 29.71
N SER A 40 18.79 -16.80 30.73
CA SER A 40 18.46 -16.47 32.12
C SER A 40 19.33 -15.37 32.78
N LYS A 41 20.41 -14.92 32.12
CA LYS A 41 21.40 -13.97 32.66
C LYS A 41 21.66 -12.71 31.83
N ASN A 42 21.07 -12.56 30.64
CA ASN A 42 21.42 -11.45 29.73
C ASN A 42 20.25 -10.45 29.57
N SER A 43 20.12 -9.52 30.52
CA SER A 43 19.07 -8.48 30.49
C SER A 43 19.13 -7.60 29.24
N ILE A 44 20.31 -7.45 28.64
CA ILE A 44 20.55 -6.62 27.45
C ILE A 44 19.90 -7.23 26.19
N THR A 45 20.01 -8.54 25.98
CA THR A 45 19.37 -9.21 24.83
C THR A 45 17.85 -9.20 24.98
N ASN A 46 17.35 -9.49 26.19
CA ASN A 46 15.91 -9.42 26.50
C ASN A 46 15.31 -8.03 26.26
N ASN A 47 15.97 -6.98 26.73
CA ASN A 47 15.55 -5.60 26.49
C ASN A 47 15.58 -5.24 24.99
N THR A 48 16.52 -5.80 24.23
CA THR A 48 16.62 -5.54 22.79
C THR A 48 15.49 -6.22 22.02
N VAL A 49 15.12 -7.45 22.39
CA VAL A 49 13.96 -8.19 21.84
C VAL A 49 12.66 -7.44 22.14
N ILE A 50 12.46 -6.98 23.37
CA ILE A 50 11.27 -6.19 23.76
C ILE A 50 11.21 -4.87 22.99
N LYS A 51 12.33 -4.17 22.82
CA LYS A 51 12.38 -2.94 22.01
C LYS A 51 12.06 -3.20 20.53
N ALA A 52 12.51 -4.33 19.98
CA ALA A 52 12.19 -4.72 18.62
C ALA A 52 10.69 -5.01 18.46
N ALA A 53 10.09 -5.79 19.39
CA ALA A 53 8.65 -6.05 19.43
C ALA A 53 7.84 -4.75 19.43
N LYS A 54 8.15 -3.82 20.35
CA LYS A 54 7.49 -2.51 20.41
C LYS A 54 7.65 -1.70 19.13
N THR A 55 8.79 -1.79 18.46
CA THR A 55 9.01 -1.08 17.17
C THR A 55 8.11 -1.62 16.08
N LEU A 56 7.90 -2.94 16.05
CA LEU A 56 7.00 -3.60 15.10
C LEU A 56 5.53 -3.30 15.42
N GLU A 57 5.18 -3.26 16.71
CA GLU A 57 3.84 -2.84 17.16
C GLU A 57 3.53 -1.39 16.79
N MET A 58 4.50 -0.46 16.94
CA MET A 58 4.35 0.93 16.47
C MET A 58 4.15 1.04 14.95
N LYS A 59 4.61 0.05 14.18
CA LYS A 59 4.37 -0.06 12.72
C LYS A 59 3.04 -0.79 12.40
N GLY A 60 2.23 -1.09 13.41
CA GLY A 60 0.92 -1.72 13.25
C GLY A 60 0.91 -3.24 13.25
N ALA A 61 2.03 -3.92 13.51
CA ALA A 61 2.06 -5.37 13.65
C ALA A 61 1.51 -5.83 15.01
N ILE A 62 1.03 -7.06 15.08
CA ILE A 62 0.68 -7.75 16.33
C ILE A 62 1.81 -8.71 16.65
N THR A 63 2.53 -8.47 17.75
CA THR A 63 3.72 -9.26 18.08
C THR A 63 3.51 -10.18 19.28
N CYS A 64 4.15 -11.34 19.26
CA CYS A 64 4.28 -12.24 20.41
C CYS A 64 5.74 -12.67 20.52
N ILE A 65 6.30 -12.67 21.73
CA ILE A 65 7.66 -13.16 21.99
C ILE A 65 7.54 -14.57 22.59
N VAL A 66 8.22 -15.54 21.99
CA VAL A 66 8.29 -16.92 22.50
C VAL A 66 9.73 -17.30 22.81
N LYS A 67 9.91 -18.12 23.84
CA LYS A 67 11.22 -18.58 24.30
C LYS A 67 11.14 -20.04 24.74
N PRO A 68 12.26 -20.80 24.69
CA PRO A 68 12.34 -22.11 25.32
C PRO A 68 12.05 -22.04 26.82
N PRO A 69 11.47 -23.09 27.43
CA PRO A 69 11.13 -23.10 28.87
C PRO A 69 12.38 -23.14 29.75
N GLU A 70 13.42 -23.85 29.31
CA GLU A 70 14.72 -23.91 29.98
C GLU A 70 15.72 -22.94 29.35
N ASN A 71 16.85 -22.72 30.03
CA ASN A 71 17.91 -21.84 29.56
C ASN A 71 18.53 -22.39 28.27
N GLY A 72 18.55 -21.59 27.20
CA GLY A 72 19.09 -21.97 25.89
C GLY A 72 18.24 -21.50 24.71
N ASP A 73 18.51 -22.06 23.53
CA ASP A 73 17.82 -21.73 22.27
C ASP A 73 16.86 -22.85 21.81
N PHE A 74 16.10 -22.58 20.74
CA PHE A 74 15.17 -23.57 20.16
C PHE A 74 15.89 -24.75 19.50
N ASN A 75 17.18 -24.65 19.16
CA ASN A 75 17.95 -25.80 18.66
C ASN A 75 18.31 -26.75 19.81
N ASN A 76 18.68 -26.23 20.98
CA ASN A 76 18.91 -27.02 22.19
C ASN A 76 17.62 -27.79 22.55
N LEU A 77 16.48 -27.09 22.56
CA LEU A 77 15.18 -27.70 22.83
C LEU A 77 14.83 -28.81 21.82
N LEU A 78 15.10 -28.60 20.53
CA LEU A 78 14.89 -29.64 19.50
C LEU A 78 15.73 -30.89 19.77
N GLN A 79 16.99 -30.69 20.16
CA GLN A 79 17.93 -31.80 20.40
C GLN A 79 17.57 -32.59 21.66
N SER A 80 17.11 -31.92 22.72
CA SER A 80 16.81 -32.56 24.00
C SER A 80 15.41 -33.16 24.06
N CYS A 81 14.41 -32.50 23.48
CA CYS A 81 12.99 -32.82 23.69
C CYS A 81 12.22 -33.12 22.39
N GLY A 82 12.88 -33.08 21.23
CA GLY A 82 12.27 -33.37 19.94
C GLY A 82 11.38 -32.24 19.41
N ASP A 83 10.81 -32.43 18.23
CA ASP A 83 10.09 -31.39 17.50
C ASP A 83 8.72 -31.03 18.12
N GLN A 84 8.06 -31.99 18.77
CA GLN A 84 6.78 -31.76 19.45
C GLN A 84 6.89 -30.66 20.52
N SER A 85 8.01 -30.62 21.26
CA SER A 85 8.24 -29.61 22.29
C SER A 85 8.26 -28.16 21.75
N ILE A 86 8.66 -27.98 20.49
CA ILE A 86 8.62 -26.67 19.81
C ILE A 86 7.18 -26.32 19.42
N ARG A 87 6.43 -27.30 18.91
CA ARG A 87 5.02 -27.11 18.52
C ARG A 87 4.15 -26.73 19.72
N ASP A 88 4.35 -27.39 20.86
CA ASP A 88 3.62 -27.14 22.09
C ASP A 88 3.78 -25.70 22.60
N ILE A 89 4.89 -25.03 22.24
CA ILE A 89 5.14 -23.63 22.58
C ILE A 89 4.53 -22.68 21.54
N ILE A 90 4.72 -22.98 20.25
CA ILE A 90 4.45 -22.02 19.17
C ILE A 90 3.01 -22.11 18.65
N GLU A 91 2.44 -23.31 18.51
CA GLU A 91 1.09 -23.51 17.95
C GLU A 91 -0.03 -22.85 18.80
N PRO A 92 0.02 -22.87 20.14
CA PRO A 92 -0.94 -22.14 20.95
C PRO A 92 -0.89 -20.63 20.72
N GLU A 93 0.31 -20.06 20.53
CA GLU A 93 0.50 -18.64 20.25
C GLU A 93 0.02 -18.26 18.85
N ILE A 94 0.25 -19.11 17.84
CA ILE A 94 -0.36 -18.97 16.51
C ILE A 94 -1.89 -18.96 16.62
N THR A 95 -2.46 -19.85 17.43
CA THR A 95 -3.91 -19.95 17.65
C THR A 95 -4.45 -18.71 18.34
N LYS A 96 -3.77 -18.20 19.38
CA LYS A 96 -4.16 -16.95 20.07
C LYS A 96 -4.12 -15.76 19.14
N LEU A 97 -3.03 -15.58 18.38
CA LEU A 97 -2.90 -14.49 17.41
C LEU A 97 -3.95 -14.59 16.29
N THR A 98 -4.40 -15.80 15.96
CA THR A 98 -5.45 -16.00 14.96
C THR A 98 -6.85 -15.72 15.49
N LYS A 99 -7.17 -16.18 16.71
CA LYS A 99 -8.45 -15.90 17.37
C LYS A 99 -8.61 -14.44 17.80
N ALA A 100 -7.56 -13.80 18.32
CA ALA A 100 -7.59 -12.38 18.66
C ALA A 100 -7.95 -11.53 17.42
N VAL A 101 -7.37 -11.89 16.27
CA VAL A 101 -7.70 -11.26 14.98
C VAL A 101 -9.11 -11.61 14.49
N GLU A 102 -9.67 -12.79 14.76
CA GLU A 102 -11.07 -13.11 14.43
C GLU A 102 -12.06 -12.29 15.27
N THR A 103 -11.80 -12.11 16.56
CA THR A 103 -12.66 -11.30 17.45
C THR A 103 -12.54 -9.80 17.17
N THR A 104 -11.35 -9.31 16.80
CA THR A 104 -11.16 -7.92 16.32
C THR A 104 -11.73 -7.74 14.91
N LYS A 105 -11.63 -8.75 14.03
CA LYS A 105 -12.28 -8.75 12.71
C LYS A 105 -13.79 -8.80 12.83
N LEU A 106 -14.43 -9.50 13.75
CA LEU A 106 -15.90 -9.56 13.76
C LEU A 106 -16.54 -8.20 14.12
N THR A 107 -15.96 -7.46 15.07
CA THR A 107 -16.41 -6.11 15.43
C THR A 107 -15.92 -5.02 14.49
N GLN A 108 -14.76 -5.20 13.84
CA GLN A 108 -14.28 -4.29 12.78
C GLN A 108 -14.82 -4.63 11.40
N THR A 109 -15.27 -5.84 11.08
CA THR A 109 -15.75 -6.21 9.73
C THR A 109 -17.14 -5.67 9.52
N GLU A 110 -18.01 -5.64 10.53
CA GLU A 110 -19.33 -5.01 10.40
C GLU A 110 -19.21 -3.48 10.26
N ASN A 111 -18.32 -2.84 11.04
CA ASN A 111 -18.08 -1.39 10.92
C ASN A 111 -17.26 -1.01 9.67
N ASN A 112 -16.18 -1.75 9.33
CA ASN A 112 -15.35 -1.51 8.14
C ASN A 112 -16.03 -1.93 6.84
N SER A 113 -16.98 -2.87 6.81
CA SER A 113 -17.69 -3.18 5.56
C SER A 113 -18.72 -2.12 5.23
N ILE A 114 -19.37 -1.51 6.23
CA ILE A 114 -20.21 -0.33 6.03
C ILE A 114 -19.34 0.89 5.66
N GLU A 115 -18.24 1.15 6.36
CA GLU A 115 -17.32 2.26 6.03
C GLU A 115 -16.61 2.06 4.68
N LYS A 116 -16.09 0.87 4.34
CA LYS A 116 -15.51 0.59 3.01
C LYS A 116 -16.54 0.64 1.90
N GLN A 117 -17.77 0.18 2.13
CA GLN A 117 -18.83 0.29 1.13
C GLN A 117 -19.22 1.76 0.90
N ASN A 118 -19.30 2.56 1.97
CA ASN A 118 -19.53 4.01 1.89
C ASN A 118 -18.36 4.71 1.20
N ASP A 119 -17.11 4.37 1.53
CA ASP A 119 -15.91 4.93 0.92
C ASP A 119 -15.76 4.56 -0.56
N ILE A 120 -16.03 3.30 -0.93
CA ILE A 120 -16.03 2.89 -2.34
C ILE A 120 -17.18 3.58 -3.10
N THR A 121 -18.34 3.77 -2.47
CA THR A 121 -19.45 4.53 -3.06
C THR A 121 -19.07 6.00 -3.24
N ASN A 122 -18.43 6.61 -2.25
CA ASN A 122 -17.93 7.99 -2.30
C ASN A 122 -16.86 8.16 -3.39
N VAL A 123 -15.95 7.20 -3.57
CA VAL A 123 -14.94 7.25 -4.63
C VAL A 123 -15.58 7.10 -6.02
N LYS A 124 -16.55 6.21 -6.19
CA LYS A 124 -17.29 6.05 -7.45
C LYS A 124 -18.10 7.31 -7.77
N GLU A 125 -18.74 7.92 -6.77
CA GLU A 125 -19.40 9.21 -6.94
C GLU A 125 -18.43 10.32 -7.33
N LEU A 126 -17.28 10.40 -6.64
CA LEU A 126 -16.22 11.36 -6.96
C LEU A 126 -15.75 11.18 -8.41
N TYR A 127 -15.58 9.94 -8.86
CA TYR A 127 -15.25 9.61 -10.24
C TYR A 127 -16.32 10.06 -11.24
N ASN A 128 -17.59 9.79 -10.94
CA ASN A 128 -18.70 10.15 -11.82
C ASN A 128 -18.92 11.67 -11.91
N LYS A 129 -18.66 12.39 -10.82
CA LYS A 129 -18.72 13.87 -10.76
C LYS A 129 -17.46 14.53 -11.36
N SER A 130 -16.38 13.77 -11.54
CA SER A 130 -15.12 14.27 -12.08
C SER A 130 -15.20 14.58 -13.58
N SER A 131 -14.34 15.48 -14.02
CA SER A 131 -14.21 15.89 -15.42
C SER A 131 -12.95 15.29 -16.03
N SER A 132 -13.00 14.86 -17.29
CA SER A 132 -11.77 14.48 -18.01
C SER A 132 -10.86 15.68 -18.20
N LEU A 133 -9.55 15.47 -18.26
CA LEU A 133 -8.52 16.52 -18.42
C LEU A 133 -8.45 17.12 -19.86
N TYR A 134 -9.58 17.23 -20.55
CA TYR A 134 -9.74 17.47 -22.00
C TYR A 134 -8.65 18.34 -22.69
N TYR A 135 -8.22 17.93 -23.90
CA TYR A 135 -7.19 18.60 -24.71
C TYR A 135 -7.77 19.34 -25.95
N PHE A 136 -7.40 20.63 -26.03
CA PHE A 136 -7.30 21.55 -27.19
C PHE A 136 -8.55 21.87 -28.02
N LYS A 137 -8.87 23.18 -28.04
CA LYS A 137 -9.68 23.95 -29.02
C LYS A 137 -11.11 24.36 -28.66
N GLN A 138 -11.59 24.11 -27.45
CA GLN A 138 -12.85 24.71 -26.99
C GLN A 138 -12.70 25.19 -25.54
N GLU A 139 -12.05 26.35 -25.36
CA GLU A 139 -11.95 27.00 -24.05
C GLU A 139 -13.32 27.48 -23.52
N GLU A 140 -14.33 27.62 -24.38
CA GLU A 140 -15.60 28.26 -24.03
C GLU A 140 -16.53 27.44 -23.11
N GLU A 141 -16.28 26.15 -22.89
CA GLU A 141 -17.13 25.29 -22.03
C GLU A 141 -16.35 24.49 -20.96
N ALA A 142 -15.03 24.66 -20.86
CA ALA A 142 -14.21 23.88 -19.93
C ALA A 142 -14.43 24.33 -18.48
N LYS A 143 -14.70 23.39 -17.57
CA LYS A 143 -14.83 23.69 -16.14
C LYS A 143 -13.51 24.19 -15.55
N VAL A 144 -13.59 25.08 -14.57
CA VAL A 144 -12.43 25.73 -13.92
C VAL A 144 -11.42 24.72 -13.41
N GLU A 145 -11.85 23.64 -12.76
CA GLU A 145 -10.96 22.59 -12.25
C GLU A 145 -10.16 21.91 -13.36
N THR A 146 -10.75 21.77 -14.55
CA THR A 146 -10.09 21.14 -15.70
C THR A 146 -9.02 22.07 -16.25
N ILE A 147 -9.34 23.36 -16.41
CA ILE A 147 -8.39 24.39 -16.85
C ILE A 147 -7.18 24.45 -15.90
N VAL A 148 -7.43 24.47 -14.59
CA VAL A 148 -6.38 24.56 -13.58
C VAL A 148 -5.52 23.29 -13.55
N ALA A 149 -6.12 22.10 -13.60
CA ALA A 149 -5.39 20.84 -13.64
C ALA A 149 -4.52 20.69 -14.90
N ASN A 150 -5.03 21.12 -16.06
CA ASN A 150 -4.25 21.12 -17.31
C ASN A 150 -3.08 22.09 -17.23
N LYS A 151 -3.32 23.33 -16.76
CA LYS A 151 -2.24 24.32 -16.56
C LYS A 151 -1.21 23.87 -15.53
N PHE A 152 -1.62 23.12 -14.50
CA PHE A 152 -0.68 22.51 -13.56
C PHE A 152 0.25 21.53 -14.26
N LEU A 153 -0.32 20.59 -15.02
CA LEU A 153 0.45 19.59 -15.75
C LEU A 153 1.38 20.27 -16.77
N GLU A 154 0.89 21.21 -17.55
CA GLU A 154 1.68 21.91 -18.57
C GLU A 154 2.80 22.77 -17.97
N ASN A 155 2.46 23.68 -17.05
CA ASN A 155 3.39 24.72 -16.61
C ASN A 155 4.34 24.28 -15.49
N HIS A 156 3.90 23.35 -14.63
CA HIS A 156 4.67 22.97 -13.43
C HIS A 156 5.31 21.59 -13.54
N THR A 157 4.79 20.71 -14.41
CA THR A 157 5.39 19.39 -14.65
C THR A 157 5.96 19.23 -16.05
N GLY A 158 5.67 20.17 -16.96
CA GLY A 158 6.08 20.08 -18.36
C GLY A 158 5.32 19.02 -19.15
N ILE A 159 4.15 18.57 -18.67
CA ILE A 159 3.35 17.50 -19.26
C ILE A 159 2.21 18.10 -20.10
N TYR A 160 2.21 17.82 -21.41
CA TYR A 160 1.26 18.40 -22.38
C TYR A 160 0.76 17.40 -23.43
N SER A 161 0.93 16.09 -23.19
CA SER A 161 0.55 15.05 -24.14
C SER A 161 -0.95 14.72 -24.12
N ALA A 162 -1.60 14.76 -25.28
CA ALA A 162 -2.99 14.31 -25.44
C ALA A 162 -3.22 12.85 -24.99
N LYS A 163 -2.19 11.99 -25.08
CA LYS A 163 -2.24 10.59 -24.60
C LYS A 163 -2.34 10.49 -23.07
N ILE A 164 -1.87 11.52 -22.36
CA ILE A 164 -1.93 11.61 -20.89
C ILE A 164 -3.27 12.21 -20.46
N PHE A 165 -3.71 13.28 -21.10
CA PHE A 165 -4.97 13.95 -20.76
C PHE A 165 -6.22 13.13 -21.06
N ASN A 166 -6.15 12.18 -22.01
CA ASN A 166 -7.24 11.23 -22.27
C ASN A 166 -7.22 10.00 -21.35
N ASN A 167 -6.39 9.97 -20.31
CA ASN A 167 -6.34 8.83 -19.40
C ASN A 167 -7.54 8.84 -18.44
N SER A 168 -8.34 7.77 -18.43
CA SER A 168 -9.54 7.66 -17.60
C SER A 168 -9.29 7.70 -16.09
N ASN A 169 -8.06 7.43 -15.64
CA ASN A 169 -7.65 7.42 -14.25
C ASN A 169 -7.16 8.81 -13.78
N LEU A 170 -7.01 9.77 -14.70
CA LEU A 170 -6.62 11.15 -14.39
C LEU A 170 -7.79 12.07 -14.70
N ARG A 171 -8.30 12.75 -13.68
CA ARG A 171 -9.49 13.59 -13.80
C ARG A 171 -9.31 14.87 -13.01
N ALA A 172 -10.13 15.86 -13.31
CA ALA A 172 -10.25 17.08 -12.54
C ALA A 172 -11.51 17.06 -11.67
N ASN A 173 -11.39 17.51 -10.43
CA ASN A 173 -12.50 17.68 -9.50
C ASN A 173 -12.47 19.07 -8.86
N MET A 174 -13.64 19.55 -8.46
CA MET A 174 -13.75 20.63 -7.48
C MET A 174 -13.98 20.01 -6.10
N VAL A 175 -13.07 20.23 -5.16
CA VAL A 175 -13.09 19.62 -3.83
C VAL A 175 -13.42 20.68 -2.80
N PHE A 176 -14.49 20.47 -2.05
CA PHE A 176 -14.86 21.33 -0.94
C PHE A 176 -14.05 20.97 0.29
N ASP A 177 -13.46 21.99 0.91
CA ASP A 177 -12.74 21.87 2.17
C ASP A 177 -13.58 22.48 3.28
N GLU A 178 -14.09 21.63 4.17
CA GLU A 178 -15.02 22.03 5.23
C GLU A 178 -14.38 22.93 6.27
N GLU A 179 -13.08 22.76 6.57
CA GLU A 179 -12.38 23.59 7.55
C GLU A 179 -12.27 25.05 7.06
N THR A 180 -11.86 25.23 5.80
CA THR A 180 -11.69 26.57 5.22
C THR A 180 -12.96 27.11 4.56
N GLN A 181 -14.01 26.30 4.44
CA GLN A 181 -15.26 26.58 3.70
C GLN A 181 -14.97 27.04 2.26
N LYS A 182 -13.95 26.45 1.63
CA LYS A 182 -13.50 26.82 0.27
C LYS A 182 -13.48 25.61 -0.65
N SER A 183 -13.80 25.87 -1.92
CA SER A 183 -13.64 24.89 -2.99
C SER A 183 -12.29 25.07 -3.69
N TRP A 184 -11.59 23.96 -3.89
CA TRP A 184 -10.29 23.91 -4.53
C TRP A 184 -10.37 23.07 -5.82
N PRO A 185 -9.87 23.56 -6.95
CA PRO A 185 -9.66 22.70 -8.10
C PRO A 185 -8.61 21.65 -7.76
N ALA A 186 -8.76 20.43 -8.24
CA ALA A 186 -7.85 19.33 -7.92
C ALA A 186 -7.60 18.45 -9.14
N LEU A 187 -6.37 17.96 -9.24
CA LEU A 187 -6.02 16.80 -10.06
C LEU A 187 -6.26 15.54 -9.22
N THR A 188 -7.16 14.68 -9.67
CA THR A 188 -7.52 13.44 -8.98
C THR A 188 -6.98 12.25 -9.76
N ILE A 189 -6.24 11.39 -9.06
CA ILE A 189 -5.65 10.16 -9.60
C ILE A 189 -6.42 8.97 -9.03
N PHE A 190 -7.19 8.30 -9.86
CA PHE A 190 -7.96 7.13 -9.47
C PHE A 190 -7.13 5.85 -9.63
N VAL A 191 -7.23 4.96 -8.65
CA VAL A 191 -6.57 3.65 -8.68
C VAL A 191 -7.60 2.54 -8.85
N LYS A 192 -7.16 1.47 -9.50
CA LYS A 192 -7.97 0.29 -9.75
C LYS A 192 -7.31 -0.96 -9.19
N ASN A 193 -8.13 -1.90 -8.74
CA ASN A 193 -7.69 -3.23 -8.36
C ASN A 193 -7.48 -4.13 -9.61
N GLU A 194 -7.09 -5.38 -9.39
CA GLU A 194 -6.89 -6.37 -10.47
C GLU A 194 -8.15 -6.68 -11.28
N ALA A 195 -9.35 -6.52 -10.68
CA ALA A 195 -10.63 -6.66 -11.36
C ALA A 195 -10.99 -5.45 -12.22
N GLY A 196 -10.18 -4.38 -12.19
CA GLY A 196 -10.42 -3.14 -12.93
C GLY A 196 -11.41 -2.18 -12.25
N GLU A 197 -11.79 -2.46 -11.00
CA GLU A 197 -12.72 -1.64 -10.23
C GLU A 197 -11.98 -0.47 -9.58
N ILE A 198 -12.61 0.70 -9.58
CA ILE A 198 -12.08 1.88 -8.88
C ILE A 198 -12.28 1.68 -7.37
N THR A 199 -11.17 1.65 -6.64
CA THR A 199 -11.11 1.35 -5.21
C THR A 199 -10.72 2.56 -4.37
N GLY A 200 -9.98 3.50 -4.95
CA GLY A 200 -9.50 4.69 -4.26
C GLY A 200 -9.10 5.81 -5.22
N ALA A 201 -8.80 6.97 -4.64
CA ALA A 201 -8.22 8.08 -5.37
C ALA A 201 -7.30 8.93 -4.49
N LYS A 202 -6.25 9.48 -5.11
CA LYS A 202 -5.40 10.52 -4.55
C LYS A 202 -5.83 11.87 -5.11
N ILE A 203 -6.05 12.84 -4.23
CA ILE A 203 -6.52 14.17 -4.58
C ILE A 203 -5.37 15.16 -4.35
N LEU A 204 -4.85 15.69 -5.46
CA LEU A 204 -3.88 16.78 -5.46
C LEU A 204 -4.61 18.10 -5.66
N THR A 205 -4.84 18.82 -4.58
CA THR A 205 -5.48 20.14 -4.62
C THR A 205 -4.55 21.21 -5.16
N LEU A 206 -5.11 22.10 -5.98
CA LEU A 206 -4.40 23.11 -6.75
C LEU A 206 -4.89 24.51 -6.40
N ASN A 207 -4.00 25.49 -6.49
CA ASN A 207 -4.34 26.88 -6.35
C ASN A 207 -4.90 27.42 -7.68
N SER A 208 -6.12 27.95 -7.66
CA SER A 208 -6.79 28.44 -8.87
C SER A 208 -6.10 29.63 -9.55
N LYS A 209 -5.30 30.40 -8.81
CA LYS A 209 -4.58 31.58 -9.35
C LYS A 209 -3.21 31.20 -9.91
N THR A 210 -2.43 30.42 -9.17
CA THR A 210 -1.06 30.06 -9.58
C THR A 210 -0.99 28.79 -10.43
N CYS A 211 -2.09 28.02 -10.45
CA CYS A 211 -2.15 26.68 -11.04
C CYS A 211 -1.07 25.72 -10.51
N ASN A 212 -0.52 25.97 -9.33
CA ASN A 212 0.42 25.07 -8.64
C ASN A 212 -0.27 24.31 -7.51
N LYS A 213 0.42 23.36 -6.87
CA LYS A 213 -0.05 22.67 -5.66
C LYS A 213 -0.50 23.71 -4.62
N ALA A 214 -1.70 23.51 -4.06
CA ALA A 214 -2.17 24.32 -2.95
C ALA A 214 -1.37 23.98 -1.69
N ASP A 215 -1.21 24.95 -0.79
CA ASP A 215 -0.55 24.76 0.50
C ASP A 215 -1.53 24.13 1.52
N ILE A 216 -2.07 22.97 1.15
CA ILE A 216 -2.94 22.15 1.99
C ILE A 216 -2.53 20.68 1.85
N PRO A 217 -2.69 19.84 2.89
CA PRO A 217 -2.33 18.43 2.83
C PRO A 217 -3.07 17.69 1.71
N GLU A 218 -2.36 16.81 1.01
CA GLU A 218 -2.98 15.93 0.02
C GLU A 218 -3.97 14.98 0.69
N LYS A 219 -5.14 14.82 0.08
CA LYS A 219 -6.20 13.94 0.58
C LYS A 219 -6.23 12.65 -0.22
N SER A 220 -6.53 11.54 0.44
CA SER A 220 -6.81 10.25 -0.18
C SER A 220 -8.22 9.83 0.18
N VAL A 221 -8.93 9.20 -0.75
CA VAL A 221 -10.29 8.66 -0.53
C VAL A 221 -10.36 7.21 -0.96
N GLY A 222 -11.11 6.40 -0.21
CA GLY A 222 -11.20 4.95 -0.41
C GLY A 222 -9.91 4.19 -0.15
N THR A 223 -9.80 3.01 -0.76
CA THR A 223 -8.69 2.08 -0.53
C THR A 223 -7.68 2.17 -1.67
N ILE A 224 -6.52 2.76 -1.39
CA ILE A 224 -5.39 2.79 -2.34
C ILE A 224 -4.58 1.48 -2.26
N SER A 225 -4.54 0.84 -1.10
CA SER A 225 -3.73 -0.36 -0.87
C SER A 225 -4.06 -1.49 -1.87
N GLY A 226 -3.03 -1.99 -2.57
CA GLY A 226 -3.17 -3.06 -3.57
C GLY A 226 -3.82 -2.62 -4.89
N SER A 227 -3.95 -1.31 -5.12
CA SER A 227 -4.52 -0.74 -6.33
C SER A 227 -3.53 0.19 -7.02
N PHE A 228 -3.62 0.31 -8.34
CA PHE A 228 -2.68 1.09 -9.15
C PHE A 228 -3.42 2.00 -10.12
N ALA A 229 -2.84 3.17 -10.41
CA ALA A 229 -3.28 4.01 -11.50
C ALA A 229 -2.57 3.59 -12.79
N GLU A 230 -3.32 3.05 -13.75
CA GLU A 230 -2.76 2.67 -15.04
C GLU A 230 -2.61 3.91 -15.93
N ILE A 231 -1.38 4.24 -16.29
CA ILE A 231 -1.02 5.42 -17.09
C ILE A 231 -0.89 5.08 -18.57
N ALA A 232 -0.41 3.87 -18.87
CA ALA A 232 -0.33 3.35 -20.22
C ALA A 232 -0.60 1.86 -20.24
N GLN A 233 -1.35 1.42 -21.24
CA GLN A 233 -1.62 0.01 -21.50
C GLN A 233 -0.46 -0.64 -22.25
N GLN A 234 -0.30 -1.94 -22.05
CA GLN A 234 0.66 -2.73 -22.82
C GLN A 234 0.31 -2.68 -24.31
N ASN A 235 1.29 -2.34 -25.13
CA ASN A 235 1.20 -2.47 -26.58
C ASN A 235 1.51 -3.92 -26.97
N SER A 236 0.59 -4.59 -27.67
CA SER A 236 0.72 -5.98 -28.09
C SER A 236 1.85 -6.23 -29.10
N LYS A 237 2.35 -5.15 -29.73
CA LYS A 237 3.44 -5.21 -30.71
C LYS A 237 4.83 -5.45 -30.09
N TYR A 238 4.99 -5.18 -28.80
CA TYR A 238 6.28 -5.30 -28.10
C TYR A 238 6.22 -6.34 -26.98
N SER A 239 7.39 -6.84 -26.58
CA SER A 239 7.52 -7.70 -25.41
C SER A 239 6.89 -7.05 -24.17
N PRO A 240 6.21 -7.81 -23.30
CA PRO A 240 5.53 -7.24 -22.14
C PRO A 240 6.55 -6.71 -21.15
N VAL A 241 6.55 -5.38 -20.94
CA VAL A 241 7.35 -4.70 -19.93
C VAL A 241 6.38 -3.88 -19.08
N THR A 242 6.34 -4.17 -17.78
CA THR A 242 5.60 -3.36 -16.81
C THR A 242 6.57 -2.44 -16.08
N ILE A 243 6.30 -1.15 -16.13
CA ILE A 243 7.01 -0.09 -15.40
C ILE A 243 6.10 0.35 -14.26
N ILE A 244 6.60 0.29 -13.03
CA ILE A 244 5.86 0.72 -11.85
C ILE A 244 6.61 1.88 -11.22
N THR A 245 5.92 3.00 -11.04
CA THR A 245 6.45 4.19 -10.37
C THR A 245 5.76 4.39 -9.03
N LYS A 246 6.45 5.06 -8.11
CA LYS A 246 5.84 5.52 -6.87
C LYS A 246 4.95 6.74 -7.13
N ASP A 247 5.51 7.76 -7.78
CA ASP A 247 4.87 9.06 -7.95
C ASP A 247 4.23 9.20 -9.34
N ILE A 248 3.15 10.00 -9.42
CA ILE A 248 2.40 10.20 -10.66
C ILE A 248 3.20 11.00 -11.67
N GLU A 249 3.91 12.05 -11.23
CA GLU A 249 4.73 12.91 -12.09
C GLU A 249 5.79 12.09 -12.85
N THR A 250 6.41 11.12 -12.16
CA THR A 250 7.37 10.19 -12.75
C THR A 250 6.72 9.30 -13.82
N ALA A 251 5.54 8.73 -13.52
CA ALA A 251 4.79 7.88 -14.46
C ALA A 251 4.45 8.63 -15.75
N LEU A 252 3.98 9.88 -15.59
CA LEU A 252 3.57 10.74 -16.68
C LEU A 252 4.77 11.20 -17.53
N THR A 253 5.90 11.49 -16.89
CA THR A 253 7.16 11.83 -17.59
C THR A 253 7.62 10.69 -18.50
N ILE A 254 7.60 9.45 -17.99
CA ILE A 254 7.95 8.24 -18.76
C ILE A 254 6.99 8.09 -19.95
N ARG A 255 5.68 8.29 -19.72
CA ARG A 255 4.69 8.22 -20.79
C ARG A 255 4.89 9.30 -21.85
N GLN A 256 5.18 10.53 -21.44
CA GLN A 256 5.42 11.64 -22.36
C GLN A 256 6.68 11.43 -23.20
N ALA A 257 7.73 10.84 -22.63
CA ALA A 257 8.96 10.48 -23.35
C ALA A 257 8.74 9.41 -24.44
N GLY A 258 7.53 8.85 -24.56
CA GLY A 258 7.19 7.89 -25.60
C GLY A 258 7.65 6.47 -25.28
N VAL A 259 7.97 6.17 -24.01
CA VAL A 259 8.30 4.81 -23.58
C VAL A 259 7.08 3.90 -23.78
N GLU A 260 7.28 2.83 -24.53
CA GLU A 260 6.25 1.83 -24.83
C GLU A 260 6.30 0.72 -23.77
N GLY A 261 5.17 0.47 -23.11
CA GLY A 261 5.04 -0.53 -22.05
C GLY A 261 3.81 -0.27 -21.18
N LYS A 262 3.47 -1.24 -20.32
CA LYS A 262 2.44 -1.02 -19.29
C LYS A 262 3.03 -0.13 -18.19
N ILE A 263 2.47 1.06 -17.98
CA ILE A 263 2.93 1.99 -16.95
C ILE A 263 1.88 2.05 -15.84
N LEU A 264 2.28 1.69 -14.62
CA LEU A 264 1.47 1.75 -13.43
C LEU A 264 2.07 2.74 -12.43
N CYS A 265 1.22 3.55 -11.81
CA CYS A 265 1.59 4.38 -10.67
C CYS A 265 1.00 3.77 -9.39
N ALA A 266 1.87 3.52 -8.41
CA ALA A 266 1.51 2.93 -7.13
C ALA A 266 0.91 3.96 -6.16
N ILE A 267 1.16 5.25 -6.38
CA ILE A 267 0.79 6.41 -5.52
C ILE A 267 1.51 6.39 -4.16
N GLU A 268 1.55 5.24 -3.50
CA GLU A 268 2.17 5.04 -2.19
C GLU A 268 3.21 3.91 -2.27
N ALA A 269 4.33 4.07 -1.56
CA ALA A 269 5.45 3.14 -1.67
C ALA A 269 5.10 1.72 -1.20
N GLU A 270 4.19 1.60 -0.23
CA GLU A 270 3.67 0.31 0.27
C GLU A 270 2.97 -0.51 -0.81
N ASN A 271 2.37 0.13 -1.82
CA ASN A 271 1.71 -0.57 -2.91
C ASN A 271 2.66 -1.35 -3.82
N LEU A 272 3.95 -0.99 -3.86
CA LEU A 272 4.94 -1.73 -4.63
C LEU A 272 5.05 -3.20 -4.15
N GLN A 273 4.82 -3.45 -2.85
CA GLN A 273 4.86 -4.79 -2.28
C GLN A 273 3.61 -5.61 -2.62
N ASN A 274 2.50 -4.93 -2.91
CA ASN A 274 1.21 -5.54 -3.22
C ASN A 274 1.02 -5.85 -4.71
N TYR A 275 1.98 -5.48 -5.57
CA TYR A 275 1.90 -5.77 -6.99
C TYR A 275 2.07 -7.26 -7.26
N ASN A 276 1.05 -7.88 -7.85
CA ASN A 276 1.15 -9.22 -8.40
C ASN A 276 1.20 -9.15 -9.94
N PRO A 277 2.28 -9.60 -10.60
CA PRO A 277 2.38 -9.58 -12.06
C PRO A 277 1.37 -10.50 -12.78
N GLY A 278 0.61 -11.29 -12.03
CA GLY A 278 -0.32 -12.29 -12.55
C GLY A 278 0.43 -13.49 -13.16
N GLN A 279 -0.08 -14.70 -12.92
CA GLN A 279 0.42 -15.86 -13.66
C GLN A 279 -0.15 -15.81 -15.08
N LYS A 280 0.72 -15.74 -16.10
CA LYS A 280 0.31 -16.07 -17.47
C LYS A 280 -0.27 -17.48 -17.43
N LYS A 281 -1.57 -17.64 -17.74
CA LYS A 281 -2.07 -18.92 -18.24
C LYS A 281 -1.21 -19.24 -19.46
N ARG A 282 -0.32 -20.23 -19.33
CA ARG A 282 0.29 -20.87 -20.49
C ARG A 282 -0.85 -21.56 -21.21
N SER A 283 -1.39 -20.91 -22.24
CA SER A 283 -2.11 -21.62 -23.29
C SER A 283 -1.09 -22.56 -23.92
N PHE A 284 -1.22 -23.86 -23.62
CA PHE A 284 -0.57 -24.91 -24.38
C PHE A 284 -1.27 -25.06 -25.73
#